data_AF-A0A836RL32-F1
#
_entry.id   AF-A0A836RL32-F1
#
_cell.length_a   1.000
_cell.length_b   1.000
_cell.length_c   1.000
_cell.angle_alpha   90.00
_cell.angle_beta   90.00
_cell.angle_gamma   90.00
#
_symmetry.space_group_name_H-M   'P 1'
#
loop_
_entity.id
_entity.type
_entity.pdbx_description
1 polymer ?
#
loop_
_entity_poly.entity_id
_entity_poly.type
_entity_poly.pdbx_seq_one_letter_code
_entity_poly.pdbx_strand_id
1 'polypeptide(L)'
;MKLQPWRQYHAAVWLKTWRFDAANDIRILVLGQDGRQLSYSNLRVKRNQTWTRHHIVFNSLGNEKIRFYIGVWGGRGGKLWIDDAVLEETAFVNLLRRPGCPLIVRSEDGIVYNEGQDFQTLVDSKVGQVPYAGCYDVYHVPPELKLTPGSRIKEGQRILVDFYHTVTIYDGQVTCCLGADKVFEIIEEQVRRVHEAMRPRTYLLSYDEIRVANWCKACNSPGRSAGQLLAENVRKVAAIVRKTDPDARLCIWSDMFDPHHNARDRYYLVNGDLRGSWNGLDRDMIVVNWNRGKAAKSLAHFNSLGHEQVLAGYYDGDPKDIRNWLQVARNMPAVCGVMYTTWRDDFSKIEQFARYAWGIAQQRK
;
A
#
# COMPACT_ATOMS: atom_id res chain seq x y z
N MET A 1 -22.36 11.42 -9.26
CA MET A 1 -21.71 12.74 -9.40
C MET A 1 -20.73 12.71 -10.57
N LYS A 2 -20.65 13.78 -11.37
CA LYS A 2 -19.69 13.91 -12.48
C LYS A 2 -18.40 14.57 -11.97
N LEU A 3 -17.27 14.18 -12.52
CA LEU A 3 -15.97 14.77 -12.24
C LEU A 3 -15.06 14.64 -13.47
N GLN A 4 -13.90 15.31 -13.45
CA GLN A 4 -12.91 15.21 -14.51
C GLN A 4 -11.97 14.02 -14.23
N PRO A 5 -11.64 13.20 -15.25
CA PRO A 5 -10.67 12.13 -15.08
C PRO A 5 -9.27 12.70 -14.84
N TRP A 6 -8.42 11.91 -14.19
CA TRP A 6 -7.02 12.23 -13.89
C TRP A 6 -6.84 13.53 -13.09
N ARG A 7 -7.76 13.80 -12.16
CA ARG A 7 -7.70 14.92 -11.23
C ARG A 7 -7.59 14.45 -9.79
N GLN A 8 -6.96 15.26 -8.97
CA GLN A 8 -6.93 15.08 -7.52
C GLN A 8 -8.15 15.79 -6.92
N TYR A 9 -8.85 15.13 -6.02
CA TYR A 9 -10.02 15.65 -5.33
C TYR A 9 -9.83 15.56 -3.82
N HIS A 10 -10.28 16.60 -3.12
CA HIS A 10 -10.36 16.66 -1.67
C HIS A 10 -11.83 16.61 -1.26
N ALA A 11 -12.15 15.71 -0.34
CA ALA A 11 -13.45 15.71 0.31
C ALA A 11 -13.27 15.88 1.82
N ALA A 12 -14.13 16.69 2.43
CA ALA A 12 -14.14 16.86 3.87
C ALA A 12 -15.56 16.89 4.43
N VAL A 13 -15.70 16.57 5.70
CA VAL A 13 -16.97 16.60 6.41
C VAL A 13 -16.75 16.85 7.90
N TRP A 14 -17.66 17.58 8.53
CA TRP A 14 -17.67 17.75 9.98
C TRP A 14 -18.50 16.65 10.62
N LEU A 15 -17.90 15.95 11.59
CA LEU A 15 -18.54 14.84 12.31
C LEU A 15 -18.53 15.10 13.81
N LYS A 16 -19.68 14.88 14.45
CA LYS A 16 -19.83 14.82 15.90
C LYS A 16 -20.43 13.48 16.29
N THR A 17 -19.96 12.90 17.39
CA THR A 17 -20.47 11.62 17.88
C THR A 17 -20.72 11.66 19.38
N TRP A 18 -21.75 10.95 19.83
CA TRP A 18 -22.02 10.75 21.25
C TRP A 18 -22.41 9.29 21.51
N ARG A 19 -21.60 8.62 22.33
CA ARG A 19 -21.72 7.20 22.68
C ARG A 19 -21.92 6.32 21.44
N PHE A 20 -21.25 6.65 20.34
CA PHE A 20 -21.48 6.01 19.05
C PHE A 20 -20.65 4.71 18.93
N ASP A 21 -21.32 3.57 19.00
CA ASP A 21 -20.71 2.23 19.06
C ASP A 21 -20.00 1.80 17.77
N ALA A 22 -20.30 2.46 16.66
CA ALA A 22 -19.81 2.13 15.31
C ALA A 22 -18.91 3.24 14.72
N ALA A 23 -18.14 3.94 15.55
CA ALA A 23 -17.32 5.07 15.11
C ALA A 23 -16.29 4.69 14.02
N ASN A 24 -15.67 3.50 14.13
CA ASN A 24 -14.74 2.98 13.14
C ASN A 24 -15.40 2.58 11.80
N ASP A 25 -16.73 2.49 11.77
CA ASP A 25 -17.50 2.09 10.60
C ASP A 25 -18.02 3.30 9.79
N ILE A 26 -17.74 4.53 10.26
CA ILE A 26 -18.06 5.77 9.54
C ILE A 26 -17.03 5.99 8.43
N ARG A 27 -17.50 6.25 7.20
CA ARG A 27 -16.65 6.39 6.02
C ARG A 27 -17.10 7.53 5.11
N ILE A 28 -16.14 8.12 4.43
CA ILE A 28 -16.35 8.77 3.14
C ILE A 28 -15.94 7.75 2.08
N LEU A 29 -16.91 7.19 1.35
CA LEU A 29 -16.67 6.17 0.35
C LEU A 29 -16.80 6.75 -1.05
N VAL A 30 -15.74 6.60 -1.84
CA VAL A 30 -15.69 7.01 -3.24
C VAL A 30 -15.53 5.77 -4.11
N LEU A 31 -16.53 5.49 -4.94
CA LEU A 31 -16.50 4.38 -5.89
C LEU A 31 -16.50 4.90 -7.32
N GLY A 32 -15.56 4.42 -8.13
CA GLY A 32 -15.56 4.56 -9.58
C GLY A 32 -16.79 3.92 -10.23
N GLN A 33 -16.96 4.15 -11.53
CA GLN A 33 -18.09 3.62 -12.30
C GLN A 33 -18.11 2.09 -12.28
N ASP A 34 -16.92 1.50 -12.32
CA ASP A 34 -16.66 0.06 -12.26
C ASP A 34 -16.78 -0.54 -10.84
N GLY A 35 -17.11 0.28 -9.84
CA GLY A 35 -17.18 -0.09 -8.43
C GLY A 35 -15.84 -0.15 -7.70
N ARG A 36 -14.73 0.21 -8.33
CA ARG A 36 -13.43 0.31 -7.66
C ARG A 36 -13.47 1.44 -6.63
N GLN A 37 -13.05 1.15 -5.41
CA GLN A 37 -12.89 2.18 -4.38
C GLN A 37 -11.66 3.04 -4.69
N LEU A 38 -11.82 4.38 -4.62
CA LEU A 38 -10.79 5.35 -5.01
C LEU A 38 -10.09 6.01 -3.82
N SER A 39 -10.67 5.89 -2.62
CA SER A 39 -10.09 6.36 -1.35
C SER A 39 -10.20 5.27 -0.30
N TYR A 40 -9.15 5.06 0.49
CA TYR A 40 -9.09 4.03 1.52
C TYR A 40 -8.72 4.58 2.90
N SER A 41 -8.78 5.90 3.12
CA SER A 41 -8.41 6.50 4.39
C SER A 41 -9.37 6.09 5.51
N ASN A 42 -8.82 5.76 6.67
CA ASN A 42 -9.60 5.62 7.89
C ASN A 42 -9.80 7.00 8.52
N LEU A 43 -11.05 7.39 8.78
CA LEU A 43 -11.36 8.70 9.35
C LEU A 43 -10.95 8.84 10.83
N ARG A 44 -10.71 7.71 11.52
CA ARG A 44 -10.39 7.68 12.97
C ARG A 44 -11.42 8.43 13.83
N VAL A 45 -12.69 8.38 13.44
CA VAL A 45 -13.80 8.94 14.23
C VAL A 45 -13.84 8.24 15.58
N LYS A 46 -13.95 9.01 16.66
CA LYS A 46 -14.01 8.51 18.02
C LYS A 46 -15.45 8.23 18.44
N ARG A 47 -15.63 7.34 19.43
CA ARG A 47 -16.94 7.03 20.04
C ARG A 47 -17.65 8.28 20.57
N ASN A 48 -16.88 9.19 21.15
CA ASN A 48 -17.33 10.52 21.56
C ASN A 48 -16.35 11.54 20.98
N GLN A 49 -16.86 12.49 20.20
CA GLN A 49 -16.09 13.64 19.74
C GLN A 49 -17.02 14.83 19.54
N THR A 50 -16.50 16.03 19.81
CA THR A 50 -17.11 17.27 19.34
C THR A 50 -16.94 17.39 17.82
N TRP A 51 -17.56 18.40 17.21
CA TRP A 51 -17.37 18.69 15.80
C TRP A 51 -15.88 18.69 15.44
N THR A 52 -15.51 17.71 14.61
CA THR A 52 -14.15 17.51 14.13
C THR A 52 -14.24 17.35 12.62
N ARG A 53 -13.37 18.04 11.88
CA ARG A 53 -13.30 17.94 10.43
C ARG A 53 -12.47 16.72 10.04
N HIS A 54 -13.01 15.92 9.13
CA HIS A 54 -12.38 14.72 8.60
C HIS A 54 -12.15 14.88 7.11
N HIS A 55 -11.06 14.31 6.61
CA HIS A 55 -10.57 14.54 5.25
C HIS A 55 -10.32 13.22 4.53
N ILE A 56 -10.58 13.21 3.23
CA ILE A 56 -9.99 12.25 2.30
C ILE A 56 -9.45 12.96 1.07
N VAL A 57 -8.42 12.38 0.47
CA VAL A 57 -7.92 12.79 -0.85
C VAL A 57 -7.93 11.56 -1.75
N PHE A 58 -8.36 11.73 -3.00
CA PHE A 58 -8.34 10.68 -4.01
C PHE A 58 -8.01 11.21 -5.39
N ASN A 59 -7.59 10.31 -6.28
CA ASN A 59 -7.50 10.60 -7.71
C ASN A 59 -8.71 9.99 -8.41
N SER A 60 -9.34 10.73 -9.34
CA SER A 60 -10.45 10.18 -10.13
C SER A 60 -10.03 9.04 -11.05
N LEU A 61 -8.72 8.91 -11.34
CA LEU A 61 -8.17 8.00 -12.34
C LEU A 61 -8.91 8.20 -13.67
N GLY A 62 -9.13 7.15 -14.45
CA GLY A 62 -9.92 7.23 -15.68
C GLY A 62 -11.44 7.42 -15.50
N ASN A 63 -11.94 7.69 -14.28
CA ASN A 63 -13.39 7.82 -14.06
C ASN A 63 -13.88 9.24 -14.36
N GLU A 64 -15.03 9.35 -15.02
CA GLU A 64 -15.75 10.63 -15.23
C GLU A 64 -17.00 10.76 -14.33
N LYS A 65 -17.39 9.65 -13.69
CA LYS A 65 -18.50 9.62 -12.73
C LYS A 65 -18.09 8.77 -11.54
N ILE A 66 -18.57 9.18 -10.38
CA ILE A 66 -18.41 8.43 -9.14
C ILE A 66 -19.73 8.30 -8.40
N ARG A 67 -19.79 7.27 -7.55
CA ARG A 67 -20.72 7.20 -6.43
C ARG A 67 -19.97 7.66 -5.18
N PHE A 68 -20.53 8.65 -4.51
CA PHE A 68 -19.95 9.28 -3.33
C PHE A 68 -20.92 9.10 -2.18
N TYR A 69 -20.44 8.54 -1.08
CA TYR A 69 -21.24 8.26 0.11
C TYR A 69 -20.54 8.80 1.34
N ILE A 70 -21.31 9.37 2.26
CA ILE A 70 -20.88 9.67 3.62
C ILE A 70 -21.88 8.97 4.53
N GLY A 71 -21.38 8.13 5.43
CA GLY A 71 -22.28 7.39 6.32
C GLY A 71 -21.59 6.33 7.13
N VAL A 72 -22.40 5.48 7.72
CA VAL A 72 -21.99 4.35 8.55
C VAL A 72 -22.54 3.06 7.97
N TRP A 73 -21.71 2.02 7.87
CA TRP A 73 -22.13 0.69 7.45
C TRP A 73 -22.13 -0.25 8.65
N GLY A 74 -23.28 -0.82 8.99
CA GLY A 74 -23.43 -1.61 10.22
C GLY A 74 -23.52 -0.73 11.47
N GLY A 75 -24.21 0.42 11.36
CA GLY A 75 -24.45 1.36 12.46
C GLY A 75 -25.04 0.66 13.69
N ARG A 76 -24.54 1.05 14.85
CA ARG A 76 -24.97 0.58 16.18
C ARG A 76 -25.38 1.78 17.03
N GLY A 77 -25.62 1.58 18.33
CA GLY A 77 -26.15 2.60 19.23
C GLY A 77 -25.35 3.91 19.29
N GLY A 78 -26.01 4.96 19.79
CA GLY A 78 -25.46 6.30 19.97
C GLY A 78 -26.02 7.34 18.99
N LYS A 79 -25.32 8.47 18.85
CA LYS A 79 -25.67 9.56 17.94
C LYS A 79 -24.49 9.94 17.05
N LEU A 80 -24.79 10.16 15.77
CA LEU A 80 -23.88 10.69 14.75
C LEU A 80 -24.54 11.92 14.13
N TRP A 81 -23.82 13.03 14.11
CA TRP A 81 -24.19 14.22 13.33
C TRP A 81 -23.15 14.42 12.24
N ILE A 82 -23.63 14.78 11.04
CA ILE A 82 -22.85 15.02 9.83
C ILE A 82 -23.23 16.40 9.35
N ASP A 83 -22.24 17.25 9.09
CA ASP A 83 -22.47 18.62 8.63
C ASP A 83 -21.38 19.06 7.65
N ASP A 84 -21.68 20.10 6.86
CA ASP A 84 -20.71 20.81 6.01
C ASP A 84 -19.83 19.88 5.14
N ALA A 85 -20.47 18.93 4.46
CA ALA A 85 -19.78 18.05 3.53
C ALA A 85 -19.36 18.81 2.26
N VAL A 86 -18.07 18.74 1.92
CA VAL A 86 -17.49 19.37 0.74
C VAL A 86 -16.81 18.31 -0.13
N LEU A 87 -16.87 18.52 -1.44
CA LEU A 87 -16.03 17.83 -2.43
C LEU A 87 -15.56 18.85 -3.45
N GLU A 88 -14.26 19.01 -3.59
CA GLU A 88 -13.64 20.00 -4.46
C GLU A 88 -12.44 19.41 -5.20
N GLU A 89 -12.18 19.92 -6.40
CA GLU A 89 -10.92 19.65 -7.09
C GLU A 89 -9.78 20.33 -6.32
N THR A 90 -8.65 19.65 -6.18
CA THR A 90 -7.45 20.16 -5.54
C THR A 90 -6.23 19.79 -6.37
N ALA A 91 -5.07 20.33 -6.01
CA ALA A 91 -3.81 19.97 -6.63
C ALA A 91 -2.68 19.97 -5.60
N PHE A 92 -1.61 19.25 -5.92
CA PHE A 92 -0.32 19.29 -5.21
C PHE A 92 -0.30 18.83 -3.75
N VAL A 93 -1.41 18.33 -3.19
CA VAL A 93 -1.36 17.64 -1.89
C VAL A 93 -0.53 16.37 -2.05
N ASN A 94 0.50 16.18 -1.23
CA ASN A 94 1.46 15.08 -1.34
C ASN A 94 2.15 14.99 -2.71
N LEU A 95 2.50 16.15 -3.30
CA LEU A 95 3.20 16.25 -4.59
C LEU A 95 4.54 15.49 -4.57
N LEU A 96 4.74 14.61 -5.55
CA LEU A 96 5.99 13.87 -5.74
C LEU A 96 6.91 14.57 -6.75
N ARG A 97 8.16 14.81 -6.35
CA ARG A 97 9.22 15.38 -7.20
C ARG A 97 10.44 14.45 -7.22
N ARG A 98 10.59 13.66 -8.29
CA ARG A 98 11.74 12.77 -8.52
C ARG A 98 11.78 12.28 -9.98
N PRO A 99 12.90 11.68 -10.45
CA PRO A 99 12.90 10.96 -11.72
C PRO A 99 11.73 9.97 -11.81
N GLY A 100 11.00 10.02 -12.93
CA GLY A 100 9.78 9.26 -13.17
C GLY A 100 8.47 9.94 -12.75
N CYS A 101 8.55 11.05 -12.01
CA CYS A 101 7.41 11.86 -11.57
C CYS A 101 7.60 13.35 -11.95
N PRO A 102 7.65 13.69 -13.25
CA PRO A 102 7.82 15.09 -13.65
C PRO A 102 6.59 15.94 -13.31
N LEU A 103 6.83 17.22 -13.01
CA LEU A 103 5.84 18.29 -13.06
C LEU A 103 5.90 18.91 -14.47
N ILE A 104 4.80 18.88 -15.20
CA ILE A 104 4.71 19.49 -16.54
C ILE A 104 3.62 20.55 -16.49
N VAL A 105 3.99 21.80 -16.77
CA VAL A 105 3.06 22.92 -16.88
C VAL A 105 3.01 23.34 -18.34
N ARG A 106 1.82 23.37 -18.93
CA ARG A 106 1.63 23.78 -20.33
C ARG A 106 0.38 24.63 -20.51
N SER A 107 0.31 25.39 -21.58
CA SER A 107 -0.92 26.04 -22.02
C SER A 107 -1.88 25.03 -22.66
N GLU A 108 -3.12 25.47 -22.94
CA GLU A 108 -4.11 24.65 -23.65
C GLU A 108 -3.71 24.33 -25.11
N ASP A 109 -2.93 25.20 -25.76
CA ASP A 109 -2.37 25.01 -27.10
C ASP A 109 -1.02 24.25 -27.13
N GLY A 110 -0.52 23.82 -25.95
CA GLY A 110 0.61 22.90 -25.85
C GLY A 110 1.98 23.54 -25.63
N ILE A 111 2.08 24.86 -25.44
CA ILE A 111 3.32 25.54 -25.07
C ILE A 111 3.74 25.07 -23.67
N VAL A 112 4.93 24.51 -23.54
CA VAL A 112 5.49 24.06 -22.26
C VAL A 112 6.17 25.23 -21.55
N TYR A 113 5.80 25.40 -20.27
CA TYR A 113 6.39 26.37 -19.36
C TYR A 113 7.50 25.71 -18.53
N ASN A 114 8.56 26.45 -18.28
CA ASN A 114 9.77 25.95 -17.65
C ASN A 114 9.86 26.43 -16.20
N GLU A 115 10.15 25.51 -15.30
CA GLU A 115 10.47 25.82 -13.91
C GLU A 115 11.74 26.69 -13.84
N GLY A 116 11.75 27.67 -12.93
CA GLY A 116 12.80 28.68 -12.80
C GLY A 116 12.72 29.83 -13.82
N GLN A 117 12.02 29.66 -14.94
CA GLN A 117 11.83 30.70 -15.96
C GLN A 117 10.42 31.29 -15.96
N ASP A 118 9.39 30.45 -15.96
CA ASP A 118 7.98 30.86 -16.00
C ASP A 118 7.28 30.74 -14.64
N PHE A 119 7.71 29.77 -13.84
CA PHE A 119 7.20 29.55 -12.50
C PHE A 119 8.34 29.11 -11.56
N GLN A 120 8.22 29.43 -10.28
CA GLN A 120 9.17 29.05 -9.25
C GLN A 120 9.12 27.55 -8.97
N THR A 121 10.18 27.00 -8.39
CA THR A 121 10.20 25.59 -7.99
C THR A 121 9.03 25.25 -7.06
N LEU A 122 8.20 24.31 -7.50
CA LEU A 122 7.04 23.84 -6.73
C LEU A 122 7.38 22.56 -5.97
N VAL A 123 7.37 22.66 -4.64
CA VAL A 123 7.61 21.55 -3.71
C VAL A 123 6.52 21.56 -2.65
N ASP A 124 5.99 20.39 -2.32
CA ASP A 124 5.21 20.19 -1.12
C ASP A 124 6.15 19.87 0.05
N SER A 125 6.32 20.81 0.99
CA SER A 125 7.23 20.62 2.13
C SER A 125 6.70 19.63 3.17
N LYS A 126 5.43 19.22 3.09
CA LYS A 126 4.79 18.31 4.04
C LYS A 126 4.75 16.86 3.57
N VAL A 127 5.03 16.61 2.29
CA VAL A 127 5.00 15.26 1.70
C VAL A 127 5.97 14.33 2.44
N GLY A 128 5.43 13.29 3.08
CA GLY A 128 6.24 12.33 3.83
C GLY A 128 6.95 12.92 5.06
N GLN A 129 6.47 14.05 5.60
CA GLN A 129 7.06 14.73 6.77
C GLN A 129 6.08 14.92 7.94
N VAL A 130 4.83 14.48 7.83
CA VAL A 130 3.77 14.78 8.79
C VAL A 130 3.17 13.50 9.38
N PRO A 131 3.17 13.32 10.72
CA PRO A 131 3.71 14.25 11.73
C PRO A 131 5.25 14.21 11.87
N TYR A 132 5.92 13.28 11.19
CA TYR A 132 7.38 13.17 11.14
C TYR A 132 7.83 12.50 9.84
N ALA A 133 9.13 12.48 9.58
CA ALA A 133 9.72 11.89 8.39
C ALA A 133 9.28 10.43 8.17
N GLY A 134 8.78 10.13 6.97
CA GLY A 134 8.22 8.83 6.61
C GLY A 134 6.70 8.73 6.75
N CYS A 135 6.05 9.71 7.39
CA CYS A 135 4.59 9.76 7.52
C CYS A 135 3.96 10.82 6.61
N TYR A 136 2.75 10.52 6.14
CA TYR A 136 2.02 11.36 5.20
C TYR A 136 0.73 11.82 5.86
N ASP A 137 0.47 13.12 5.79
CA ASP A 137 -0.86 13.64 6.09
C ASP A 137 -1.84 13.22 4.98
N VAL A 138 -3.09 12.99 5.36
CA VAL A 138 -4.15 12.72 4.38
C VAL A 138 -4.46 13.99 3.60
N TYR A 139 -4.46 15.13 4.29
CA TYR A 139 -4.71 16.43 3.69
C TYR A 139 -4.02 17.55 4.46
N HIS A 140 -3.40 18.47 3.72
CA HIS A 140 -2.90 19.74 4.21
C HIS A 140 -3.13 20.81 3.15
N VAL A 141 -3.00 22.07 3.52
CA VAL A 141 -3.01 23.17 2.55
C VAL A 141 -1.92 22.91 1.50
N PRO A 142 -2.26 22.72 0.22
CA PRO A 142 -1.29 22.40 -0.81
C PRO A 142 -0.35 23.58 -1.09
N PRO A 143 0.86 23.32 -1.63
CA PRO A 143 1.73 24.39 -2.09
C PRO A 143 1.13 25.09 -3.32
N GLU A 144 1.47 26.37 -3.50
CA GLU A 144 0.99 27.19 -4.61
C GLU A 144 2.02 27.28 -5.73
N LEU A 145 1.56 27.18 -6.98
CA LEU A 145 2.37 27.45 -8.16
C LEU A 145 2.56 28.97 -8.32
N LYS A 146 3.76 29.47 -8.08
CA LYS A 146 4.08 30.90 -8.17
C LYS A 146 4.74 31.24 -9.49
N LEU A 147 4.25 32.26 -10.19
CA LEU A 147 4.87 32.75 -11.42
C LEU A 147 6.14 33.55 -11.12
N THR A 148 7.11 33.52 -12.03
CA THR A 148 8.28 34.41 -12.00
C THR A 148 7.91 35.79 -12.59
N PRO A 149 8.68 36.87 -12.30
CA PRO A 149 8.44 38.18 -12.90
C PRO A 149 8.49 38.21 -14.43
N GLY A 150 9.32 37.35 -15.04
CA GLY A 150 9.48 37.23 -16.49
C GLY A 150 8.57 36.19 -17.14
N SER A 151 7.53 35.71 -16.44
CA SER A 151 6.73 34.58 -16.91
C SER A 151 6.06 34.84 -18.26
N ARG A 152 6.08 33.82 -19.10
CA ARG A 152 5.29 33.79 -20.33
C ARG A 152 3.80 33.54 -20.03
N ILE A 153 3.47 32.99 -18.86
CA ILE A 153 2.09 32.80 -18.39
C ILE A 153 1.48 34.17 -18.04
N LYS A 154 0.29 34.45 -18.56
CA LYS A 154 -0.41 35.74 -18.34
C LYS A 154 -1.57 35.61 -17.35
N GLU A 155 -1.94 36.72 -16.73
CA GLU A 155 -3.09 36.79 -15.84
C GLU A 155 -4.36 36.31 -16.56
N GLY A 156 -5.18 35.50 -15.88
CA GLY A 156 -6.37 34.86 -16.46
C GLY A 156 -6.10 33.73 -17.45
N GLN A 157 -4.84 33.44 -17.81
CA GLN A 157 -4.51 32.35 -18.73
C GLN A 157 -4.71 30.99 -18.07
N ARG A 158 -5.41 30.09 -18.78
CA ARG A 158 -5.56 28.69 -18.36
C ARG A 158 -4.30 27.90 -18.69
N ILE A 159 -3.91 27.06 -17.73
CA ILE A 159 -2.79 26.13 -17.86
C ILE A 159 -3.24 24.72 -17.48
N LEU A 160 -2.55 23.73 -18.03
CA LEU A 160 -2.68 22.33 -17.71
C LEU A 160 -1.44 21.91 -16.93
N VAL A 161 -1.64 21.23 -15.80
CA VAL A 161 -0.56 20.75 -14.95
C VAL A 161 -0.65 19.24 -14.80
N ASP A 162 0.34 18.52 -15.32
CA ASP A 162 0.51 17.09 -15.09
C ASP A 162 1.47 16.90 -13.92
N PHE A 163 1.06 16.12 -12.91
CA PHE A 163 1.87 15.85 -11.72
C PHE A 163 1.54 14.48 -11.13
N TYR A 164 2.38 14.04 -10.20
CA TYR A 164 2.18 12.81 -9.44
C TYR A 164 2.01 13.15 -7.97
N HIS A 165 1.13 12.44 -7.28
CA HIS A 165 0.90 12.61 -5.85
C HIS A 165 0.85 11.27 -5.13
N THR A 166 1.18 11.28 -3.86
CA THR A 166 1.06 10.10 -3.01
C THR A 166 -0.36 9.98 -2.49
N VAL A 167 -0.91 8.77 -2.55
CA VAL A 167 -2.15 8.41 -1.87
C VAL A 167 -1.82 7.47 -0.71
N THR A 168 -2.39 7.76 0.46
CA THR A 168 -2.25 6.91 1.65
C THR A 168 -3.35 5.86 1.67
N ILE A 169 -3.03 4.65 2.10
CA ILE A 169 -4.01 3.61 2.40
C ILE A 169 -4.20 3.50 3.91
N TYR A 170 -5.46 3.43 4.35
CA TYR A 170 -5.86 3.33 5.74
C TYR A 170 -5.28 4.44 6.63
N ASP A 171 -4.30 4.06 7.44
CA ASP A 171 -3.73 4.81 8.55
C ASP A 171 -2.34 5.39 8.21
N GLY A 172 -2.02 5.50 6.91
CA GLY A 172 -0.79 6.11 6.42
C GLY A 172 0.11 5.18 5.61
N GLN A 173 -0.37 4.00 5.20
CA GLN A 173 0.44 3.09 4.38
C GLN A 173 0.74 3.71 3.02
N VAL A 174 2.02 3.73 2.65
CA VAL A 174 2.54 4.19 1.37
C VAL A 174 3.50 3.15 0.83
N THR A 175 3.39 2.83 -0.46
CA THR A 175 4.29 1.88 -1.12
C THR A 175 5.48 2.62 -1.74
N CYS A 176 6.69 2.10 -1.50
CA CYS A 176 7.89 2.55 -2.21
C CYS A 176 7.78 2.30 -3.73
N CYS A 177 8.51 3.08 -4.54
CA CYS A 177 8.53 2.89 -5.98
C CYS A 177 9.17 1.55 -6.37
N LEU A 178 8.51 0.75 -7.19
CA LEU A 178 9.06 -0.54 -7.63
C LEU A 178 10.09 -0.44 -8.77
N GLY A 179 10.19 0.72 -9.43
CA GLY A 179 11.01 0.90 -10.64
C GLY A 179 12.07 1.98 -10.60
N ALA A 180 12.21 2.73 -9.49
CA ALA A 180 13.17 3.84 -9.44
C ALA A 180 14.54 3.37 -8.93
N ASP A 181 15.63 3.73 -9.62
CA ASP A 181 16.98 3.27 -9.28
C ASP A 181 17.40 3.61 -7.84
N LYS A 182 17.02 4.80 -7.37
CA LYS A 182 17.31 5.25 -6.00
C LYS A 182 16.79 4.30 -4.92
N VAL A 183 15.71 3.55 -5.20
CA VAL A 183 15.18 2.56 -4.26
C VAL A 183 16.15 1.41 -4.08
N PHE A 184 16.76 0.94 -5.16
CA PHE A 184 17.74 -0.14 -5.10
C PHE A 184 19.03 0.29 -4.41
N GLU A 185 19.48 1.53 -4.61
CA GLU A 185 20.62 2.10 -3.86
C GLU A 185 20.35 2.13 -2.34
N ILE A 186 19.14 2.56 -1.94
CA ILE A 186 18.74 2.57 -0.53
C ILE A 186 18.69 1.14 0.01
N ILE A 187 18.13 0.20 -0.73
CA ILE A 187 18.07 -1.21 -0.32
C ILE A 187 19.47 -1.80 -0.17
N GLU A 188 20.40 -1.54 -1.10
CA GLU A 188 21.80 -2.00 -0.99
C GLU A 188 22.46 -1.49 0.28
N GLU A 189 22.26 -0.21 0.62
CA GLU A 189 22.79 0.36 1.85
C GLU A 189 22.12 -0.23 3.12
N GLN A 190 20.81 -0.46 3.10
CA GLN A 190 20.10 -1.08 4.24
C GLN A 190 20.55 -2.53 4.46
N VAL A 191 20.67 -3.31 3.38
CA VAL A 191 21.15 -4.70 3.42
C VAL A 191 22.57 -4.75 3.98
N ARG A 192 23.47 -3.89 3.50
CA ARG A 192 24.85 -3.79 4.02
C ARG A 192 24.87 -3.53 5.52
N ARG A 193 24.10 -2.55 6.00
CA ARG A 193 24.01 -2.20 7.43
C ARG A 193 23.45 -3.35 8.27
N VAL A 194 22.40 -4.02 7.79
CA VAL A 194 21.83 -5.19 8.48
C VAL A 194 22.84 -6.33 8.55
N HIS A 195 23.54 -6.61 7.45
CA HIS A 195 24.57 -7.65 7.41
C HIS A 195 25.73 -7.34 8.38
N GLU A 196 26.24 -6.11 8.38
CA GLU A 196 27.31 -5.70 9.30
C GLU A 196 26.90 -5.80 10.77
N ALA A 197 25.66 -5.43 11.09
CA ALA A 197 25.17 -5.44 12.46
C ALA A 197 24.84 -6.85 12.98
N MET A 198 24.23 -7.71 12.14
CA MET A 198 23.58 -8.94 12.60
C MET A 198 24.15 -10.22 11.98
N ARG A 199 24.82 -10.12 10.81
CA ARG A 199 25.24 -11.27 9.97
C ARG A 199 24.17 -12.37 9.90
N PRO A 200 22.92 -12.04 9.53
CA PRO A 200 21.84 -13.00 9.61
C PRO A 200 21.97 -14.04 8.51
N ARG A 201 21.64 -15.30 8.81
CA ARG A 201 21.58 -16.37 7.81
C ARG A 201 20.36 -16.26 6.89
N THR A 202 19.28 -15.66 7.39
CA THR A 202 18.01 -15.55 6.67
C THR A 202 17.51 -14.11 6.70
N TYR A 203 17.12 -13.58 5.54
CA TYR A 203 16.60 -12.23 5.35
C TYR A 203 15.12 -12.31 4.94
N LEU A 204 14.24 -11.64 5.70
CA LEU A 204 12.85 -11.43 5.30
C LEU A 204 12.74 -10.15 4.48
N LEU A 205 12.37 -10.28 3.21
CA LEU A 205 12.27 -9.15 2.28
C LEU A 205 11.03 -8.26 2.51
N SER A 206 10.07 -8.72 3.30
CA SER A 206 8.90 -7.96 3.76
C SER A 206 8.05 -7.33 2.64
N TYR A 207 7.72 -8.10 1.60
CA TYR A 207 6.78 -7.70 0.55
C TYR A 207 5.36 -8.14 0.89
N ASP A 208 4.62 -7.29 1.60
CA ASP A 208 3.21 -7.50 1.90
C ASP A 208 2.36 -6.28 1.44
N GLU A 209 1.11 -6.56 1.08
CA GLU A 209 0.05 -5.57 0.94
C GLU A 209 0.44 -4.30 0.13
N ILE A 210 1.08 -4.49 -1.03
CA ILE A 210 1.42 -3.42 -1.98
C ILE A 210 0.15 -2.93 -2.68
N ARG A 211 -0.55 -2.00 -2.03
CA ARG A 211 -1.88 -1.53 -2.43
C ARG A 211 -1.87 -0.40 -3.46
N VAL A 212 -0.71 0.20 -3.73
CA VAL A 212 -0.52 1.25 -4.74
C VAL A 212 0.75 0.97 -5.51
N ALA A 213 0.66 0.74 -6.83
CA ALA A 213 1.84 0.47 -7.65
C ALA A 213 1.60 0.78 -9.13
N ASN A 214 2.70 0.83 -9.89
CA ASN A 214 2.72 0.91 -11.36
C ASN A 214 2.16 2.19 -12.01
N TRP A 215 2.27 3.35 -11.35
CA TRP A 215 1.76 4.64 -11.87
C TRP A 215 2.82 5.54 -12.51
N CYS A 216 4.02 5.64 -11.93
CA CYS A 216 5.04 6.58 -12.38
C CYS A 216 5.79 6.09 -13.63
N LYS A 217 6.47 7.00 -14.35
CA LYS A 217 7.20 6.64 -15.59
C LYS A 217 8.35 5.65 -15.36
N ALA A 218 8.91 5.58 -14.15
CA ALA A 218 9.93 4.58 -13.82
C ALA A 218 9.33 3.16 -13.69
N CYS A 219 8.04 3.06 -13.37
CA CYS A 219 7.33 1.79 -13.21
C CYS A 219 6.58 1.38 -14.48
N ASN A 220 5.95 2.33 -15.16
CA ASN A 220 5.09 2.04 -16.29
C ASN A 220 5.92 1.98 -17.57
N SER A 221 5.85 0.84 -18.26
CA SER A 221 6.42 0.64 -19.58
C SER A 221 5.39 -0.10 -20.45
N PRO A 222 5.24 0.25 -21.75
CA PRO A 222 4.29 -0.41 -22.63
C PRO A 222 4.45 -1.94 -22.61
N GLY A 223 3.34 -2.66 -22.47
CA GLY A 223 3.32 -4.14 -22.47
C GLY A 223 3.74 -4.81 -21.16
N ARG A 224 4.22 -4.07 -20.15
CA ARG A 224 4.59 -4.63 -18.84
C ARG A 224 3.43 -4.59 -17.85
N SER A 225 3.06 -5.74 -17.28
CA SER A 225 2.04 -5.82 -16.21
C SER A 225 2.60 -5.39 -14.84
N ALA A 226 1.70 -5.09 -13.89
CA ALA A 226 2.12 -4.81 -12.51
C ALA A 226 2.79 -6.03 -11.86
N GLY A 227 2.33 -7.25 -12.19
CA GLY A 227 2.95 -8.50 -11.74
C GLY A 227 4.37 -8.68 -12.28
N GLN A 228 4.61 -8.36 -13.55
CA GLN A 228 5.96 -8.39 -14.13
C GLN A 228 6.88 -7.35 -13.49
N LEU A 229 6.39 -6.13 -13.26
CA LEU A 229 7.15 -5.10 -12.53
C LEU A 229 7.54 -5.58 -11.12
N LEU A 230 6.60 -6.17 -10.38
CA LEU A 230 6.87 -6.70 -9.05
C LEU A 230 7.87 -7.87 -9.11
N ALA A 231 7.73 -8.76 -10.08
CA ALA A 231 8.65 -9.87 -10.30
C ALA A 231 10.09 -9.40 -10.61
N GLU A 232 10.23 -8.37 -11.44
CA GLU A 232 11.54 -7.75 -11.74
C GLU A 232 12.14 -7.08 -10.50
N ASN A 233 11.31 -6.37 -9.73
CA ASN A 233 11.75 -5.69 -8.51
C ASN A 233 12.27 -6.68 -7.46
N VAL A 234 11.53 -7.75 -7.16
CA VAL A 234 11.96 -8.74 -6.16
C VAL A 234 13.23 -9.48 -6.57
N ARG A 235 13.41 -9.80 -7.87
CA ARG A 235 14.68 -10.38 -8.38
C ARG A 235 15.87 -9.46 -8.13
N LYS A 236 15.71 -8.16 -8.41
CA LYS A 236 16.77 -7.17 -8.16
C LYS A 236 17.11 -7.09 -6.68
N VAL A 237 16.12 -7.08 -5.80
CA VAL A 237 16.34 -7.04 -4.35
C VAL A 237 17.01 -8.32 -3.84
N ALA A 238 16.56 -9.49 -4.30
CA ALA A 238 17.21 -10.77 -3.97
C ALA A 238 18.69 -10.80 -4.41
N ALA A 239 18.98 -10.29 -5.61
CA ALA A 239 20.36 -10.17 -6.11
C ALA A 239 21.21 -9.21 -5.26
N ILE A 240 20.65 -8.10 -4.78
CA ILE A 240 21.34 -7.16 -3.87
C ILE A 240 21.71 -7.85 -2.55
N VAL A 241 20.78 -8.61 -1.96
CA VAL A 241 21.06 -9.37 -0.73
C VAL A 241 22.17 -10.38 -0.98
N ARG A 242 22.09 -11.18 -2.04
CA ARG A 242 23.10 -12.20 -2.35
C ARG A 242 24.46 -11.64 -2.79
N LYS A 243 24.51 -10.42 -3.31
CA LYS A 243 25.77 -9.71 -3.55
C LYS A 243 26.50 -9.40 -2.24
N THR A 244 25.74 -9.10 -1.18
CA THR A 244 26.30 -8.82 0.16
C THR A 244 26.65 -10.12 0.88
N ASP A 245 25.80 -11.13 0.75
CA ASP A 245 25.91 -12.42 1.43
C ASP A 245 25.49 -13.56 0.48
N PRO A 246 26.44 -14.21 -0.23
CA PRO A 246 26.14 -15.24 -1.22
C PRO A 246 25.37 -16.45 -0.68
N ASP A 247 25.49 -16.73 0.62
CA ASP A 247 24.84 -17.86 1.30
C ASP A 247 23.51 -17.47 1.96
N ALA A 248 23.06 -16.22 1.78
CA ALA A 248 21.83 -15.71 2.36
C ALA A 248 20.61 -16.54 1.92
N ARG A 249 19.86 -17.04 2.91
CA ARG A 249 18.51 -17.55 2.68
C ARG A 249 17.54 -16.37 2.64
N LEU A 250 16.59 -16.41 1.71
CA LEU A 250 15.62 -15.33 1.56
C LEU A 250 14.23 -15.86 1.91
N CYS A 251 13.46 -15.05 2.63
CA CYS A 251 12.04 -15.31 2.86
C CYS A 251 11.18 -14.09 2.50
N ILE A 252 9.91 -14.33 2.17
CA ILE A 252 8.99 -13.31 1.68
C ILE A 252 7.55 -13.61 2.08
N TRP A 253 6.75 -12.58 2.36
CA TRP A 253 5.31 -12.77 2.57
C TRP A 253 4.61 -13.25 1.30
N SER A 254 3.64 -14.15 1.44
CA SER A 254 3.01 -14.82 0.31
C SER A 254 2.07 -13.98 -0.54
N ASP A 255 1.40 -12.99 0.05
CA ASP A 255 0.14 -12.47 -0.49
C ASP A 255 0.27 -11.78 -1.83
N MET A 256 1.34 -11.01 -2.00
CA MET A 256 1.62 -10.31 -3.25
C MET A 256 2.06 -11.25 -4.38
N PHE A 257 2.27 -12.53 -4.08
CA PHE A 257 2.71 -13.59 -4.99
C PHE A 257 1.71 -14.75 -5.07
N ASP A 258 0.61 -14.72 -4.33
CA ASP A 258 -0.42 -15.77 -4.32
C ASP A 258 -1.65 -15.35 -5.15
N PRO A 259 -1.97 -16.04 -6.26
CA PRO A 259 -3.14 -15.74 -7.09
C PRO A 259 -4.47 -15.99 -6.37
N HIS A 260 -4.45 -16.71 -5.25
CA HIS A 260 -5.61 -16.90 -4.40
C HIS A 260 -5.73 -15.82 -3.31
N HIS A 261 -4.79 -14.87 -3.28
CA HIS A 261 -4.72 -13.79 -2.32
C HIS A 261 -4.68 -12.39 -2.98
N ASN A 262 -3.55 -11.69 -2.94
CA ASN A 262 -3.40 -10.30 -3.40
C ASN A 262 -2.78 -10.22 -4.82
N ALA A 263 -2.18 -11.29 -5.35
CA ALA A 263 -1.64 -11.34 -6.71
C ALA A 263 -2.73 -11.48 -7.78
N ARG A 264 -3.60 -10.47 -7.89
CA ARG A 264 -4.77 -10.44 -8.76
C ARG A 264 -5.00 -9.08 -9.39
N ASP A 265 -5.86 -9.05 -10.40
CA ASP A 265 -6.33 -7.81 -11.01
C ASP A 265 -7.20 -7.00 -10.03
N ARG A 266 -7.25 -5.68 -10.26
CA ARG A 266 -8.02 -4.70 -9.49
C ARG A 266 -7.75 -4.74 -7.98
N TYR A 267 -6.52 -5.08 -7.59
CA TYR A 267 -6.08 -4.98 -6.19
C TYR A 267 -5.85 -3.52 -5.80
N TYR A 268 -6.71 -2.98 -4.93
CA TYR A 268 -6.66 -1.59 -4.44
C TYR A 268 -6.45 -0.57 -5.57
N LEU A 269 -5.38 0.22 -5.50
CA LEU A 269 -4.99 1.26 -6.42
C LEU A 269 -3.77 0.81 -7.25
N VAL A 270 -3.51 -0.48 -7.41
CA VAL A 270 -2.48 -0.96 -8.34
C VAL A 270 -2.92 -0.74 -9.79
N ASN A 271 -2.04 -0.15 -10.60
CA ASN A 271 -2.29 0.04 -12.02
C ASN A 271 -1.97 -1.23 -12.81
N GLY A 272 -2.98 -2.08 -13.00
CA GLY A 272 -2.87 -3.32 -13.77
C GLY A 272 -2.87 -4.58 -12.89
N ASP A 273 -2.61 -5.70 -13.54
CA ASP A 273 -2.75 -7.03 -12.95
C ASP A 273 -1.45 -7.51 -12.27
N LEU A 274 -1.57 -8.00 -11.04
CA LEU A 274 -0.48 -8.57 -10.25
C LEU A 274 -0.26 -10.07 -10.49
N ARG A 275 -1.14 -10.76 -11.23
CA ARG A 275 -0.93 -12.18 -11.57
C ARG A 275 0.42 -12.36 -12.28
N GLY A 276 1.10 -13.44 -11.92
CA GLY A 276 2.44 -13.78 -12.42
C GLY A 276 3.57 -13.11 -11.65
N SER A 277 3.31 -12.34 -10.60
CA SER A 277 4.36 -11.77 -9.73
C SER A 277 5.28 -12.84 -9.13
N TRP A 278 4.74 -14.03 -8.82
CA TRP A 278 5.52 -15.16 -8.28
C TRP A 278 6.63 -15.65 -9.21
N ASN A 279 6.56 -15.33 -10.51
CA ASN A 279 7.65 -15.66 -11.43
C ASN A 279 8.96 -14.95 -11.07
N GLY A 280 8.90 -13.90 -10.25
CA GLY A 280 10.07 -13.20 -9.70
C GLY A 280 10.77 -13.91 -8.55
N LEU A 281 10.14 -14.90 -7.93
CA LEU A 281 10.71 -15.61 -6.79
C LEU A 281 11.81 -16.56 -7.27
N ASP A 282 12.98 -16.48 -6.64
CA ASP A 282 14.03 -17.48 -6.84
C ASP A 282 13.59 -18.84 -6.32
N ARG A 283 14.06 -19.93 -6.93
CA ARG A 283 13.61 -21.30 -6.61
C ARG A 283 13.73 -21.66 -5.12
N ASP A 284 14.73 -21.12 -4.45
CA ASP A 284 15.05 -21.32 -3.03
C ASP A 284 14.40 -20.27 -2.09
N MET A 285 13.58 -19.36 -2.61
CA MET A 285 12.83 -18.40 -1.80
C MET A 285 11.86 -19.14 -0.87
N ILE A 286 11.94 -18.85 0.43
CA ILE A 286 11.03 -19.38 1.45
C ILE A 286 9.79 -18.49 1.51
N VAL A 287 8.62 -19.06 1.24
CA VAL A 287 7.36 -18.32 1.28
C VAL A 287 6.77 -18.36 2.69
N VAL A 288 6.70 -17.20 3.33
CA VAL A 288 5.98 -17.01 4.59
C VAL A 288 4.50 -16.83 4.26
N ASN A 289 3.79 -17.95 4.26
CA ASN A 289 2.38 -17.99 3.93
C ASN A 289 1.55 -17.42 5.07
N TRP A 290 0.52 -16.62 4.77
CA TRP A 290 -0.43 -16.08 5.74
C TRP A 290 -1.90 -16.18 5.30
N ASN A 291 -2.19 -16.84 4.16
CA ASN A 291 -3.53 -16.95 3.60
C ASN A 291 -4.36 -18.08 4.25
N ARG A 292 -4.60 -17.99 5.57
CA ARG A 292 -5.38 -19.00 6.30
C ARG A 292 -6.79 -19.22 5.76
N GLY A 293 -7.41 -18.17 5.21
CA GLY A 293 -8.77 -18.23 4.66
C GLY A 293 -8.88 -19.10 3.39
N LYS A 294 -7.77 -19.34 2.69
CA LYS A 294 -7.69 -20.22 1.53
C LYS A 294 -6.45 -21.11 1.58
N ALA A 295 -6.15 -21.65 2.78
CA ALA A 295 -4.94 -22.42 3.05
C ALA A 295 -4.64 -23.49 1.99
N ALA A 296 -5.61 -24.34 1.66
CA ALA A 296 -5.41 -25.44 0.71
C ALA A 296 -4.96 -24.97 -0.69
N LYS A 297 -5.56 -23.90 -1.20
CA LYS A 297 -5.21 -23.35 -2.53
C LYS A 297 -3.84 -22.69 -2.52
N SER A 298 -3.58 -21.90 -1.49
CA SER A 298 -2.35 -21.11 -1.36
C SER A 298 -1.14 -22.01 -1.13
N LEU A 299 -1.25 -22.99 -0.22
CA LEU A 299 -0.18 -23.94 0.04
C LEU A 299 0.10 -24.83 -1.18
N ALA A 300 -0.95 -25.29 -1.87
CA ALA A 300 -0.80 -26.09 -3.10
C ALA A 300 -0.10 -25.30 -4.21
N HIS A 301 -0.42 -24.01 -4.37
CA HIS A 301 0.21 -23.15 -5.36
C HIS A 301 1.73 -23.08 -5.16
N PHE A 302 2.21 -22.67 -3.98
CA PHE A 302 3.65 -22.57 -3.74
C PHE A 302 4.35 -23.93 -3.67
N ASN A 303 3.67 -24.99 -3.22
CA ASN A 303 4.19 -26.35 -3.29
C ASN A 303 4.39 -26.80 -4.74
N SER A 304 3.47 -26.44 -5.66
CA SER A 304 3.62 -26.75 -7.10
C SER A 304 4.78 -26.02 -7.76
N LEU A 305 5.18 -24.87 -7.20
CA LEU A 305 6.36 -24.10 -7.63
C LEU A 305 7.66 -24.60 -6.98
N GLY A 306 7.57 -25.50 -5.99
CA GLY A 306 8.71 -26.09 -5.30
C GLY A 306 9.28 -25.24 -4.14
N HIS A 307 8.57 -24.20 -3.70
CA HIS A 307 9.05 -23.35 -2.62
C HIS A 307 8.87 -23.99 -1.24
N GLU A 308 9.88 -23.84 -0.38
CA GLU A 308 9.72 -24.02 1.06
C GLU A 308 8.71 -23.00 1.61
N GLN A 309 7.98 -23.40 2.64
CA GLN A 309 6.92 -22.58 3.22
C GLN A 309 6.99 -22.56 4.75
N VAL A 310 6.78 -21.37 5.31
CA VAL A 310 6.55 -21.16 6.75
C VAL A 310 5.14 -20.64 6.94
N LEU A 311 4.38 -21.24 7.85
CA LEU A 311 3.00 -20.83 8.14
C LEU A 311 2.98 -19.71 9.19
N ALA A 312 2.59 -18.48 8.83
CA ALA A 312 2.37 -17.38 9.77
C ALA A 312 1.07 -17.57 10.56
N GLY A 313 1.15 -18.45 11.55
CA GLY A 313 0.03 -19.17 12.14
C GLY A 313 -0.79 -18.44 13.19
N TYR A 314 -0.22 -17.40 13.81
CA TYR A 314 -0.92 -16.55 14.78
C TYR A 314 -1.14 -15.18 14.16
N TYR A 315 -2.30 -14.55 14.40
CA TYR A 315 -2.62 -13.20 13.93
C TYR A 315 -3.65 -12.60 14.89
N ASP A 316 -3.24 -12.42 16.15
CA ASP A 316 -4.04 -11.82 17.24
C ASP A 316 -5.44 -12.42 17.42
N GLY A 317 -5.55 -13.72 17.12
CA GLY A 317 -6.79 -14.49 17.13
C GLY A 317 -6.71 -15.69 18.08
N ASP A 318 -7.46 -16.74 17.77
CA ASP A 318 -7.41 -17.97 18.56
C ASP A 318 -6.15 -18.79 18.18
N PRO A 319 -5.23 -19.08 19.12
CA PRO A 319 -4.03 -19.87 18.83
C PRO A 319 -4.31 -21.25 18.25
N LYS A 320 -5.50 -21.82 18.46
CA LYS A 320 -5.85 -23.16 17.95
C LYS A 320 -5.98 -23.23 16.43
N ASP A 321 -6.16 -22.08 15.77
CA ASP A 321 -6.43 -22.00 14.33
C ASP A 321 -5.29 -22.59 13.48
N ILE A 322 -4.07 -22.62 14.02
CA ILE A 322 -2.90 -23.25 13.38
C ILE A 322 -3.11 -24.75 13.11
N ARG A 323 -3.94 -25.45 13.90
CA ARG A 323 -4.17 -26.90 13.73
C ARG A 323 -4.79 -27.23 12.38
N ASN A 324 -5.79 -26.45 11.97
CA ASN A 324 -6.45 -26.65 10.69
C ASN A 324 -5.46 -26.46 9.54
N TRP A 325 -4.55 -25.50 9.68
CA TRP A 325 -3.56 -25.23 8.66
C TRP A 325 -2.48 -26.31 8.57
N LEU A 326 -2.02 -26.81 9.73
CA LEU A 326 -1.11 -27.95 9.81
C LEU A 326 -1.74 -29.22 9.23
N GLN A 327 -3.05 -29.42 9.41
CA GLN A 327 -3.77 -30.54 8.79
C GLN A 327 -3.72 -30.46 7.26
N VAL A 328 -3.92 -29.27 6.68
CA VAL A 328 -3.81 -29.03 5.24
C VAL A 328 -2.37 -29.25 4.74
N ALA A 329 -1.39 -28.81 5.53
CA ALA A 329 0.03 -28.94 5.21
C ALA A 329 0.60 -30.36 5.42
N ARG A 330 -0.16 -31.29 6.03
CA ARG A 330 0.35 -32.58 6.53
C ARG A 330 1.14 -33.41 5.50
N ASN A 331 0.79 -33.31 4.22
CA ASN A 331 1.42 -34.06 3.13
C ASN A 331 2.28 -33.17 2.22
N MET A 332 2.67 -31.99 2.69
CA MET A 332 3.49 -31.02 1.96
C MET A 332 4.85 -30.89 2.66
N PRO A 333 5.85 -31.73 2.33
CA PRO A 333 7.14 -31.75 3.02
C PRO A 333 7.90 -30.42 2.91
N ALA A 334 7.57 -29.59 1.91
CA ALA A 334 8.11 -28.25 1.76
C ALA A 334 7.61 -27.25 2.83
N VAL A 335 6.56 -27.57 3.59
CA VAL A 335 6.14 -26.77 4.74
C VAL A 335 7.06 -27.09 5.92
N CYS A 336 8.02 -26.20 6.17
CA CYS A 336 9.16 -26.45 7.05
C CYS A 336 9.06 -25.80 8.43
N GLY A 337 8.00 -25.03 8.70
CA GLY A 337 7.83 -24.41 10.00
C GLY A 337 6.57 -23.58 10.15
N VAL A 338 6.41 -23.02 11.34
CA VAL A 338 5.35 -22.06 11.68
C VAL A 338 5.96 -20.83 12.36
N MET A 339 5.31 -19.69 12.22
CA MET A 339 5.70 -18.42 12.79
C MET A 339 4.53 -17.86 13.62
N TYR A 340 4.82 -17.40 14.83
CA TYR A 340 3.88 -16.64 15.66
C TYR A 340 3.99 -15.17 15.28
N THR A 341 2.92 -14.59 14.70
CA THR A 341 2.89 -13.18 14.29
C THR A 341 1.83 -12.42 15.08
N THR A 342 2.20 -11.34 15.75
CA THR A 342 1.27 -10.45 16.47
C THR A 342 1.45 -9.02 16.00
N TRP A 343 0.35 -8.30 15.81
CA TRP A 343 0.28 -6.87 15.47
C TRP A 343 -0.23 -6.03 16.64
N ARG A 344 -0.40 -6.65 17.80
CA ARG A 344 -0.86 -6.04 19.05
C ARG A 344 0.13 -6.22 20.18
N ASP A 345 1.32 -6.72 19.89
CA ASP A 345 2.32 -7.14 20.87
C ASP A 345 1.75 -8.10 21.93
N ASP A 346 0.77 -8.93 21.55
CA ASP A 346 0.22 -9.95 22.43
C ASP A 346 1.09 -11.20 22.35
N PHE A 347 2.03 -11.31 23.29
CA PHE A 347 2.86 -12.51 23.48
C PHE A 347 2.28 -13.47 24.52
N SER A 348 1.16 -13.15 25.16
CA SER A 348 0.56 -13.98 26.21
C SER A 348 0.08 -15.34 25.69
N LYS A 349 -0.11 -15.48 24.37
CA LYS A 349 -0.59 -16.69 23.73
C LYS A 349 0.52 -17.57 23.14
N ILE A 350 1.78 -17.17 23.24
CA ILE A 350 2.88 -17.87 22.55
C ILE A 350 3.02 -19.32 23.00
N GLU A 351 2.90 -19.61 24.31
CA GLU A 351 2.98 -20.97 24.83
C GLU A 351 1.81 -21.83 24.36
N GLN A 352 0.61 -21.27 24.38
CA GLN A 352 -0.60 -21.96 23.93
C GLN A 352 -0.52 -22.26 22.43
N PHE A 353 -0.07 -21.30 21.62
CA PHE A 353 0.19 -21.49 20.21
C PHE A 353 1.23 -22.59 19.97
N ALA A 354 2.35 -22.57 20.69
CA ALA A 354 3.40 -23.58 20.55
C ALA A 354 2.89 -24.99 20.83
N ARG A 355 2.04 -25.17 21.86
CA ARG A 355 1.37 -26.47 22.14
C ARG A 355 0.48 -26.92 20.98
N TYR A 356 -0.21 -26.00 20.32
CA TYR A 356 -1.03 -26.36 19.16
C TYR A 356 -0.21 -26.66 17.91
N ALA A 357 0.91 -25.96 17.73
CA ALA A 357 1.70 -26.11 16.52
C ALA A 357 2.68 -27.29 16.56
N TRP A 358 3.24 -27.62 17.74
CA TRP A 358 4.20 -28.72 17.93
C TRP A 358 3.74 -29.82 18.89
N GLY A 359 2.85 -29.51 19.84
CA GLY A 359 2.48 -30.43 20.92
C GLY A 359 1.71 -31.70 20.50
N ILE A 360 1.28 -31.81 19.25
CA ILE A 360 0.66 -33.05 18.71
C ILE A 360 1.71 -34.15 18.46
N ALA A 361 3.01 -33.82 18.45
CA ALA A 361 4.08 -34.82 18.31
C ALA A 361 4.18 -35.80 19.49
N GLN A 362 3.56 -35.52 20.65
CA GLN A 362 3.59 -36.41 21.83
C GLN A 362 2.51 -37.50 21.86
N GLN A 363 1.61 -37.58 20.87
CA GLN A 363 0.63 -38.68 20.76
C GLN A 363 1.02 -39.76 19.73
N ARG A 364 2.26 -39.71 19.21
CA ARG A 364 2.83 -40.82 18.44
C ARG A 364 3.71 -41.66 19.36
N LYS A 365 3.07 -42.58 20.09
CA LYS A 365 3.69 -43.84 20.51
C LYS A 365 2.99 -44.97 19.79
#